data_AF-A0A7W1RSM9-F1
#
_entry.id   AF-A0A7W1RSM9-F1
#
_cell.length_a   1.000
_cell.length_b   1.000
_cell.length_c   1.000
_cell.angle_alpha   90.00
_cell.angle_beta   90.00
_cell.angle_gamma   90.00
#
_symmetry.space_group_name_H-M   'P 1'
#
loop_
_entity.id
_entity.type
_entity.pdbx_description
1 polymer ?
#
loop_
_entity_poly.entity_id
_entity_poly.type
_entity_poly.pdbx_seq_one_letter_code
_entity_poly.pdbx_strand_id
1 'polypeptide(L)'
;MEASAGERADQLAWESRVSRWAGLAALAALVLPLVAVLLVYVGIGESPREPAQGLPLVDERRSVFVAVASVQALSLLLFGGALAFLIICSRFRRPETLPGALPIVIVGTLGAAVAAVIPILRLIDIASEFVASGPRTPARARELAQEGSGTIIAQVDLAARVAFGLTMVLVGVSAMRAGLVSRFLGILGVVVGALAVLFGLSQSLLLFQSQPLLFFWTGALALVLLDRWPGGRGPAWRTGEATPWPSVAEHRAKLARERSGRAEPAGSTGTEEPESGPPPPRKRKRRR
;
A
#
# COMPACT_ATOMS: atom_id res chain seq x y z
N MET A 1 -13.23 26.72 11.11
CA MET A 1 -12.09 27.64 11.28
C MET A 1 -11.13 27.38 10.14
N GLU A 2 -10.98 28.34 9.23
CA GLU A 2 -9.92 28.26 8.24
C GLU A 2 -8.60 28.60 8.92
N ALA A 3 -7.58 27.75 8.75
CA ALA A 3 -6.24 28.01 9.27
C ALA A 3 -5.70 29.32 8.66
N SER A 4 -5.04 30.16 9.46
CA SER A 4 -4.41 31.38 8.99
C SER A 4 -3.29 31.09 7.99
N ALA A 5 -2.90 32.08 7.17
CA ALA A 5 -1.80 31.91 6.22
C ALA A 5 -0.47 31.53 6.90
N GLY A 6 -0.23 32.05 8.13
CA GLY A 6 0.94 31.70 8.93
C GLY A 6 0.94 30.24 9.36
N GLU A 7 -0.18 29.74 9.91
CA GLU A 7 -0.32 28.33 10.30
C GLU A 7 -0.13 27.37 9.12
N ARG A 8 -0.58 27.74 7.92
CA ARG A 8 -0.35 26.95 6.70
C ARG A 8 1.12 26.90 6.31
N ALA A 9 1.82 28.04 6.38
CA ALA A 9 3.25 28.09 6.08
C ALA A 9 4.06 27.22 7.05
N ASP A 10 3.73 27.29 8.35
CA ASP A 10 4.38 26.48 9.38
C ASP A 10 4.12 24.98 9.19
N GLN A 11 2.88 24.62 8.86
CA GLN A 11 2.50 23.25 8.52
C GLN A 11 3.29 22.74 7.31
N LEU A 12 3.36 23.50 6.21
CA LEU A 12 4.11 23.11 5.02
C LEU A 12 5.61 22.95 5.31
N ALA A 13 6.18 23.82 6.15
CA ALA A 13 7.56 23.69 6.59
C ALA A 13 7.78 22.38 7.37
N TRP A 14 6.87 22.02 8.27
CA TRP A 14 6.89 20.72 8.97
C TRP A 14 6.76 19.54 8.00
N GLU A 15 5.79 19.58 7.09
CA GLU A 15 5.57 18.53 6.10
C GLU A 15 6.79 18.32 5.20
N SER A 16 7.48 19.39 4.79
CA SER A 16 8.68 19.29 3.97
C SER A 16 9.82 18.53 4.68
N ARG A 17 9.98 18.75 5.99
CA ARG A 17 10.99 18.08 6.82
C ARG A 17 10.62 16.63 7.09
N VAL A 18 9.38 16.37 7.48
CA VAL A 18 8.92 15.05 7.91
C VAL A 18 8.61 14.13 6.72
N SER A 19 8.18 14.67 5.58
CA SER A 19 7.84 13.86 4.40
C SER A 19 9.01 12.99 3.92
N ARG A 20 10.25 13.49 4.00
CA ARG A 20 11.44 12.71 3.65
C ARG A 20 11.60 11.48 4.53
N TRP A 21 11.43 11.65 5.84
CA TRP A 21 11.50 10.54 6.80
C TRP A 21 10.33 9.57 6.64
N ALA A 22 9.12 10.08 6.42
CA ALA A 22 7.96 9.24 6.12
C ALA A 22 8.13 8.45 4.81
N GLY A 23 8.74 9.07 3.80
CA GLY A 23 9.07 8.41 2.53
C GLY A 23 10.15 7.35 2.67
N LEU A 24 11.20 7.62 3.46
CA LEU A 24 12.22 6.61 3.79
C LEU A 24 11.64 5.46 4.62
N ALA A 25 10.73 5.74 5.56
CA ALA A 25 10.02 4.72 6.33
C ALA A 25 9.15 3.85 5.43
N ALA A 26 8.40 4.43 4.49
CA ALA A 26 7.63 3.69 3.50
C ALA A 26 8.53 2.85 2.57
N LEU A 27 9.69 3.38 2.17
CA LEU A 27 10.67 2.63 1.37
C LEU A 27 11.29 1.47 2.16
N ALA A 28 11.64 1.69 3.42
CA ALA A 28 12.11 0.64 4.30
C ALA A 28 11.04 -0.44 4.51
N ALA A 29 9.78 -0.05 4.69
CA ALA A 29 8.65 -0.97 4.79
C ALA A 29 8.38 -1.78 3.50
N LEU A 30 8.81 -1.27 2.35
CA LEU A 30 8.79 -2.01 1.08
C LEU A 30 9.92 -3.03 1.01
N VAL A 31 11.12 -2.68 1.49
CA VAL A 31 12.34 -3.49 1.33
C VAL A 31 12.50 -4.56 2.42
N LEU A 32 12.18 -4.24 3.67
CA LEU A 32 12.37 -5.14 4.81
C LEU A 32 11.67 -6.51 4.66
N PRO A 33 10.43 -6.60 4.13
CA PRO A 33 9.80 -7.91 3.89
C PRO A 33 10.57 -8.75 2.87
N LEU A 34 11.17 -8.12 1.85
CA LEU A 34 12.02 -8.80 0.87
C LEU A 34 13.31 -9.32 1.52
N VAL A 35 13.89 -8.54 2.44
CA VAL A 35 15.03 -8.98 3.25
C VAL A 35 14.64 -10.17 4.14
N ALA A 36 13.47 -10.14 4.78
CA ALA A 36 12.96 -11.26 5.55
C ALA A 36 12.82 -12.54 4.70
N VAL A 37 12.27 -12.43 3.49
CA VAL A 37 12.20 -13.57 2.55
C VAL A 37 13.59 -14.07 2.18
N LEU A 38 14.52 -13.17 1.88
CA LEU A 38 15.90 -13.53 1.55
C LEU A 38 16.60 -14.23 2.73
N LEU A 39 16.38 -13.77 3.96
CA LEU A 39 16.93 -14.40 5.17
C LEU A 39 16.42 -15.85 5.34
N VAL A 40 15.15 -16.11 5.06
CA VAL A 40 14.58 -17.46 5.07
C VAL A 40 15.22 -18.31 3.96
N TYR A 41 15.30 -17.77 2.74
CA TYR A 41 15.84 -18.47 1.58
C TYR A 41 17.31 -18.86 1.77
N VAL A 42 18.16 -17.91 2.19
CA VAL A 42 19.59 -18.14 2.47
C VAL A 42 19.76 -18.99 3.73
N GLY A 43 18.89 -18.82 4.73
CA GLY A 43 18.97 -19.51 6.00
C GLY A 43 18.61 -20.98 5.93
N ILE A 44 17.63 -21.36 5.11
CA ILE A 44 17.08 -22.74 5.07
C ILE A 44 17.56 -23.53 3.85
N GLY A 45 17.91 -22.87 2.74
CA GLY A 45 18.30 -23.54 1.50
C GLY A 45 17.10 -24.09 0.72
N GLU A 46 17.20 -25.30 0.17
CA GLU A 46 16.08 -25.92 -0.54
C GLU A 46 14.93 -26.25 0.43
N SER A 47 13.74 -25.74 0.11
CA SER A 47 12.53 -26.01 0.90
C SER A 47 12.28 -27.53 0.99
N PRO A 48 12.21 -28.09 2.21
CA PRO A 48 11.93 -29.51 2.40
C PRO A 48 10.58 -29.88 1.77
N ARG A 49 10.56 -30.97 1.02
CA ARG A 49 9.33 -31.42 0.33
C ARG A 49 8.27 -31.94 1.30
N GLU A 50 8.68 -32.33 2.51
CA GLU A 50 7.80 -32.85 3.54
C GLU A 50 7.89 -32.07 4.86
N PRO A 51 6.76 -31.80 5.55
CA PRO A 51 6.75 -31.08 6.83
C PRO A 51 7.62 -31.72 7.92
N ALA A 52 7.69 -33.05 7.96
CA ALA A 52 8.50 -33.79 8.94
C ALA A 52 10.01 -33.54 8.78
N GLN A 53 10.45 -33.14 7.58
CA GLN A 53 11.84 -32.75 7.32
C GLN A 53 12.07 -31.25 7.59
N GLY A 54 11.02 -30.43 7.50
CA GLY A 54 11.13 -28.98 7.71
C GLY A 54 11.09 -28.53 9.16
N LEU A 55 10.29 -29.16 10.02
CA LEU A 55 10.20 -28.76 11.43
C LEU A 55 11.55 -28.86 12.19
N PRO A 56 12.39 -29.90 12.02
CA PRO A 56 13.71 -29.93 12.64
C PRO A 56 14.63 -28.77 12.21
N LEU A 57 14.57 -28.35 10.94
CA LEU A 57 15.36 -27.22 10.44
C LEU A 57 14.90 -25.89 11.04
N VAL A 58 13.60 -25.74 11.31
CA VAL A 58 13.05 -24.56 12.00
C VAL A 58 13.60 -24.48 13.43
N ASP A 59 13.62 -25.59 14.16
CA ASP A 59 14.13 -25.65 15.54
C ASP A 59 15.63 -25.31 15.58
N GLU A 60 16.43 -25.94 14.71
CA GLU A 60 17.87 -25.68 14.61
C GLU A 60 18.17 -24.20 14.28
N ARG A 61 17.34 -23.57 13.44
CA ARG A 61 17.52 -22.20 12.95
C ARG A 61 16.57 -21.19 13.57
N ARG A 62 16.12 -21.44 14.81
CA ARG A 62 15.17 -20.57 15.53
C ARG A 62 15.53 -19.09 15.49
N SER A 63 16.81 -18.74 15.61
CA SER A 63 17.29 -17.35 15.58
C SER A 63 16.97 -16.64 14.25
N VAL A 64 17.03 -17.36 13.12
CA VAL A 64 16.66 -16.82 11.80
C VAL A 64 15.17 -16.47 11.77
N PHE A 65 14.31 -17.35 12.28
CA PHE A 65 12.86 -17.10 12.32
C PHE A 65 12.49 -15.94 13.26
N VAL A 66 13.17 -15.81 14.40
CA VAL A 66 12.98 -14.64 15.30
C VAL A 66 13.42 -13.35 14.62
N ALA A 67 14.54 -13.37 13.89
CA ALA A 67 15.00 -12.22 13.11
C ALA A 67 13.97 -11.84 12.03
N VAL A 68 13.43 -12.82 11.31
CA VAL A 68 12.38 -12.62 10.30
C VAL A 68 11.13 -12.00 10.91
N ALA A 69 10.66 -12.50 12.06
CA ALA A 69 9.51 -11.94 12.77
C ALA A 69 9.75 -10.47 13.18
N SER A 70 10.94 -10.17 13.69
CA SER A 70 11.34 -8.82 14.10
C SER A 70 11.37 -7.85 12.91
N VAL A 71 11.95 -8.29 11.79
CA VAL A 71 12.01 -7.52 10.53
C VAL A 71 10.61 -7.25 9.98
N GLN A 72 9.71 -8.24 10.00
CA GLN A 72 8.33 -8.07 9.55
C GLN A 72 7.54 -7.10 10.44
N ALA A 73 7.66 -7.22 11.77
CA ALA A 73 7.01 -6.30 12.70
C ALA A 73 7.49 -4.86 12.48
N LEU A 74 8.81 -4.65 12.39
CA LEU A 74 9.40 -3.34 12.14
C LEU A 74 8.92 -2.74 10.82
N SER A 75 8.85 -3.55 9.76
CA SER A 75 8.33 -3.15 8.45
C SER A 75 6.91 -2.59 8.55
N LEU A 76 6.02 -3.29 9.26
CA LEU A 76 4.62 -2.86 9.43
C LEU A 76 4.49 -1.60 10.28
N LEU A 77 5.35 -1.43 11.30
CA LEU A 77 5.38 -0.22 12.12
C LEU A 77 5.87 1.00 11.31
N LEU A 78 6.91 0.83 10.49
CA LEU A 78 7.40 1.89 9.60
C LEU A 78 6.35 2.29 8.56
N PHE A 79 5.64 1.30 8.01
CA PHE A 79 4.51 1.53 7.13
C PHE A 79 3.41 2.34 7.84
N GLY A 80 3.04 1.93 9.05
CA GLY A 80 2.06 2.65 9.88
C GLY A 80 2.46 4.09 10.17
N GLY A 81 3.75 4.37 10.39
CA GLY A 81 4.27 5.73 10.52
C GLY A 81 4.04 6.59 9.27
N ALA A 82 4.26 6.03 8.07
CA ALA A 82 3.99 6.72 6.81
C ALA A 82 2.49 6.99 6.59
N LEU A 83 1.62 6.03 6.96
CA LEU A 83 0.17 6.20 6.89
C LEU A 83 -0.34 7.24 7.90
N ALA A 84 0.19 7.23 9.12
CA ALA A 84 -0.13 8.22 10.15
C ALA A 84 0.24 9.63 9.70
N PHE A 85 1.42 9.79 9.07
CA PHE A 85 1.84 11.06 8.48
C PHE A 85 0.83 11.56 7.43
N LEU A 86 0.35 10.69 6.53
CA LEU A 86 -0.67 11.07 5.55
C LEU A 86 -1.98 11.50 6.20
N ILE A 87 -2.42 10.81 7.26
CA ILE A 87 -3.64 11.18 7.99
C ILE A 87 -3.50 12.53 8.67
N ILE A 88 -2.36 12.81 9.30
CA ILE A 88 -2.09 14.10 9.94
C ILE A 88 -2.18 15.23 8.89
N CYS A 89 -1.51 15.06 7.75
CA CYS A 89 -1.57 16.02 6.63
C CYS A 89 -3.00 16.17 6.07
N SER A 90 -3.76 15.08 6.01
CA SER A 90 -5.14 15.08 5.52
C SER A 90 -6.07 15.83 6.46
N ARG A 91 -5.91 15.63 7.77
CA ARG A 91 -6.71 16.28 8.83
C ARG A 91 -6.53 17.78 8.83
N PHE A 92 -5.29 18.26 8.66
CA PHE A 92 -5.01 19.69 8.57
C PHE A 92 -5.80 20.36 7.44
N ARG A 93 -5.84 19.71 6.28
CA ARG A 93 -6.54 20.20 5.07
C ARG A 93 -8.05 20.04 5.14
N ARG A 94 -8.53 19.00 5.81
CA ARG A 94 -9.95 18.64 5.90
C ARG A 94 -10.32 18.28 7.33
N PRO A 95 -10.83 19.23 8.13
CA PRO A 95 -11.28 18.95 9.49
C PRO A 95 -12.50 18.02 9.53
N GLU A 96 -13.22 17.85 8.41
CA GLU A 96 -14.31 16.88 8.22
C GLU A 96 -13.85 15.41 8.26
N THR A 97 -12.54 15.16 8.24
CA THR A 97 -12.00 13.80 8.37
C THR A 97 -12.37 13.21 9.72
N LEU A 98 -12.61 11.89 9.76
CA LEU A 98 -13.07 11.20 10.97
C LEU A 98 -12.10 11.45 12.15
N PRO A 99 -12.58 11.92 13.32
CA PRO A 99 -11.70 12.26 14.44
C PRO A 99 -10.94 11.04 14.97
N GLY A 100 -11.49 9.84 14.80
CA GLY A 100 -10.87 8.56 15.15
C GLY A 100 -9.87 7.99 14.14
N ALA A 101 -9.58 8.71 13.04
CA ALA A 101 -8.77 8.13 11.96
C ALA A 101 -7.34 7.77 12.38
N LEU A 102 -6.68 8.64 13.13
CA LEU A 102 -5.30 8.42 13.57
C LEU A 102 -5.21 7.25 14.58
N PRO A 103 -6.06 7.16 15.62
CA PRO A 103 -6.13 5.97 16.48
C PRO A 103 -6.36 4.67 15.70
N ILE A 104 -7.26 4.67 14.70
CA ILE A 104 -7.52 3.50 13.86
C ILE A 104 -6.25 3.06 13.12
N VAL A 105 -5.51 4.01 12.54
CA VAL A 105 -4.24 3.70 11.85
C VAL A 105 -3.23 3.07 12.82
N ILE A 106 -3.08 3.63 14.01
CA ILE A 106 -2.13 3.14 15.02
C ILE A 106 -2.53 1.72 15.46
N VAL A 107 -3.79 1.53 15.86
CA VAL A 107 -4.29 0.22 16.31
C VAL A 107 -4.24 -0.81 15.20
N GLY A 108 -4.65 -0.45 13.98
CA GLY A 108 -4.66 -1.37 12.84
C GLY A 108 -3.26 -1.82 12.42
N THR A 109 -2.28 -0.91 12.42
CA THR A 109 -0.90 -1.24 12.04
C THR A 109 -0.16 -1.97 13.15
N LEU A 110 -0.37 -1.59 14.41
CA LEU A 110 0.18 -2.32 15.56
C LEU A 110 -0.41 -3.72 15.68
N GLY A 111 -1.73 -3.84 15.52
CA GLY A 111 -2.43 -5.12 15.51
C GLY A 111 -1.95 -6.03 14.38
N ALA A 112 -1.75 -5.48 13.18
CA ALA A 112 -1.16 -6.22 12.06
C ALA A 112 0.28 -6.67 12.35
N ALA A 113 1.10 -5.83 12.97
CA ALA A 113 2.48 -6.19 13.33
C ALA A 113 2.51 -7.37 14.33
N VAL A 114 1.64 -7.34 15.35
CA VAL A 114 1.49 -8.44 16.30
C VAL A 114 0.97 -9.71 15.61
N ALA A 115 -0.06 -9.58 14.77
CA ALA A 115 -0.64 -10.71 14.04
C ALA A 115 0.33 -11.35 13.04
N ALA A 116 1.29 -10.59 12.50
CA ALA A 116 2.34 -11.12 11.63
C ALA A 116 3.39 -11.94 12.39
N VAL A 117 3.65 -11.61 13.66
CA VAL A 117 4.67 -12.29 14.50
C VAL A 117 4.14 -13.61 15.06
N ILE A 118 2.86 -13.66 15.47
CA ILE A 118 2.27 -14.82 16.13
C ILE A 118 2.47 -16.14 15.34
N PRO A 119 2.17 -16.22 14.03
CA PRO A 119 2.35 -17.47 13.27
C PRO A 119 3.81 -17.97 13.26
N ILE A 120 4.79 -17.07 13.24
CA ILE A 120 6.21 -17.42 13.24
C ILE A 120 6.63 -17.99 14.59
N LEU A 121 6.20 -17.37 15.69
CA LEU A 121 6.47 -17.89 17.03
C LEU A 121 5.82 -19.26 17.24
N ARG A 122 4.58 -19.44 16.77
CA ARG A 122 3.88 -20.74 16.82
C ARG A 122 4.60 -21.81 16.02
N LEU A 123 5.13 -21.46 14.84
CA LEU A 123 5.91 -22.39 14.03
C LEU A 123 7.18 -22.85 14.77
N ILE A 124 7.85 -21.94 15.49
CA ILE A 124 9.00 -22.26 16.34
C ILE A 124 8.61 -23.20 17.49
N ASP A 125 7.50 -22.90 18.18
CA ASP A 125 7.04 -23.73 19.31
C ASP A 125 6.67 -25.15 18.83
N ILE A 126 5.93 -25.25 17.72
CA ILE A 126 5.56 -26.54 17.09
C ILE A 126 6.81 -27.32 16.68
N ALA A 127 7.81 -26.64 16.10
CA ALA A 127 9.07 -27.27 15.71
C ALA A 127 9.81 -27.84 16.92
N SER A 128 9.87 -27.08 18.01
CA SER A 128 10.53 -27.51 19.25
C SER A 128 9.82 -28.71 19.88
N GLU A 129 8.48 -28.70 19.95
CA GLU A 129 7.69 -29.82 20.46
C GLU A 129 7.86 -31.09 19.61
N PHE A 130 7.89 -30.94 18.28
CA PHE A 130 8.11 -32.04 17.33
C PHE A 130 9.49 -32.68 17.46
N VAL A 131 10.52 -31.89 17.78
CA VAL A 131 11.90 -32.38 17.95
C VAL A 131 12.10 -33.02 19.32
N ALA A 132 11.51 -32.42 20.37
CA ALA A 132 11.67 -32.82 21.76
C ALA A 132 10.85 -34.07 22.15
N SER A 133 9.73 -34.34 21.46
CA SER A 133 8.81 -35.40 21.88
C SER A 133 8.17 -36.17 20.73
N GLY A 134 8.04 -37.48 20.92
CA GLY A 134 7.25 -38.37 20.06
C GLY A 134 7.90 -38.78 18.73
N PRO A 135 7.16 -39.54 17.90
CA PRO A 135 7.64 -40.02 16.61
C PRO A 135 7.73 -38.90 15.58
N ARG A 136 8.89 -38.73 14.93
CA ARG A 136 9.13 -37.75 13.85
C ARG A 136 8.50 -38.16 12.53
N THR A 137 7.18 -38.29 12.54
CA THR A 137 6.38 -38.73 11.40
C THR A 137 5.61 -37.57 10.78
N PRO A 138 5.31 -37.61 9.47
CA PRO A 138 4.45 -36.62 8.82
C PRO A 138 3.06 -36.50 9.44
N ALA A 139 2.52 -37.59 10.00
CA ALA A 139 1.24 -37.60 10.69
C ALA A 139 1.27 -36.71 11.95
N ARG A 140 2.30 -36.88 12.80
CA ARG A 140 2.48 -36.06 14.01
C ARG A 140 2.73 -34.60 13.67
N ALA A 141 3.52 -34.31 12.63
CA ALA A 141 3.76 -32.95 12.18
C ALA A 141 2.45 -32.23 11.79
N ARG A 142 1.51 -32.95 11.15
CA ARG A 142 0.19 -32.41 10.79
C ARG A 142 -0.71 -32.25 12.01
N GLU A 143 -0.68 -33.21 12.93
CA GLU A 143 -1.45 -33.16 14.18
C GLU A 143 -1.06 -31.93 15.02
N LEU A 144 0.24 -31.71 15.26
CA LEU A 144 0.74 -30.54 15.99
C LEU A 144 0.36 -29.22 15.31
N ALA A 145 0.39 -29.18 13.97
CA ALA A 145 -0.04 -28.00 13.22
C ALA A 145 -1.55 -27.72 13.36
N GLN A 146 -2.38 -28.76 13.54
CA GLN A 146 -3.83 -28.64 13.71
C GLN A 146 -4.21 -28.33 15.15
N GLU A 147 -3.63 -29.01 16.14
CA GLU A 147 -3.83 -28.73 17.58
C GLU A 147 -3.42 -27.28 17.92
N GLY A 148 -2.40 -26.77 17.23
CA GLY A 148 -1.91 -25.40 17.42
C GLY A 148 -2.86 -24.30 16.94
N SER A 149 -3.89 -24.62 16.15
CA SER A 149 -4.83 -23.65 15.57
C SER A 149 -5.99 -23.30 16.52
N GLY A 150 -5.66 -22.72 17.68
CA GLY A 150 -6.67 -22.29 18.64
C GLY A 150 -7.59 -21.21 18.06
N THR A 151 -8.91 -21.34 18.30
CA THR A 151 -9.97 -20.41 17.85
C THR A 151 -9.64 -18.94 18.17
N ILE A 152 -8.98 -18.68 19.30
CA ILE A 152 -8.58 -17.33 19.73
C ILE A 152 -7.56 -16.72 18.76
N ILE A 153 -6.58 -17.48 18.29
CA ILE A 153 -5.54 -16.97 17.37
C ILE A 153 -6.19 -16.58 16.04
N ALA A 154 -7.10 -17.41 15.53
CA ALA A 154 -7.83 -17.11 14.31
C ALA A 154 -8.70 -15.84 14.45
N GLN A 155 -9.34 -15.64 15.61
CA GLN A 155 -10.11 -14.44 15.89
C GLN A 155 -9.25 -13.18 15.98
N VAL A 156 -8.10 -13.26 16.64
CA VAL A 156 -7.15 -12.13 16.76
C VAL A 156 -6.59 -11.76 15.39
N ASP A 157 -6.20 -12.75 14.58
CA ASP A 157 -5.72 -12.53 13.22
C ASP A 157 -6.82 -11.91 12.32
N LEU A 158 -8.07 -12.38 12.42
CA LEU A 158 -9.19 -11.77 11.71
C LEU A 158 -9.41 -10.30 12.12
N ALA A 159 -9.39 -10.02 13.42
CA ALA A 159 -9.56 -8.67 13.95
C ALA A 159 -8.44 -7.73 13.46
N ALA A 160 -7.18 -8.20 13.48
CA ALA A 160 -6.03 -7.45 12.99
C ALA A 160 -6.14 -7.16 11.48
N ARG A 161 -6.57 -8.13 10.67
CA ARG A 161 -6.79 -7.96 9.23
C ARG A 161 -7.86 -6.91 8.94
N VAL A 162 -8.99 -6.97 9.65
CA VAL A 162 -10.06 -5.98 9.52
C VAL A 162 -9.58 -4.59 9.90
N ALA A 163 -8.88 -4.45 11.02
CA ALA A 163 -8.36 -3.17 11.49
C ALA A 163 -7.33 -2.56 10.52
N PHE A 164 -6.45 -3.40 9.95
CA PHE A 164 -5.48 -2.99 8.94
C PHE A 164 -6.15 -2.62 7.61
N GLY A 165 -7.11 -3.41 7.15
CA GLY A 165 -7.87 -3.10 5.94
C GLY A 165 -8.62 -1.77 6.06
N LEU A 166 -9.28 -1.55 7.20
CA LEU A 166 -9.95 -0.28 7.50
C LEU A 166 -8.96 0.89 7.51
N THR A 167 -7.78 0.70 8.09
CA THR A 167 -6.68 1.69 8.06
C THR A 167 -6.34 2.08 6.63
N MET A 168 -6.12 1.10 5.75
CA MET A 168 -5.78 1.33 4.35
C MET A 168 -6.89 2.06 3.59
N VAL A 169 -8.15 1.66 3.78
CA VAL A 169 -9.31 2.32 3.17
C VAL A 169 -9.41 3.77 3.63
N LEU A 170 -9.30 4.00 4.94
CA LEU A 170 -9.43 5.31 5.54
C LEU A 170 -8.34 6.27 5.07
N VAL A 171 -7.09 5.81 5.03
CA VAL A 171 -5.94 6.59 4.53
C VAL A 171 -6.13 6.87 3.04
N GLY A 172 -6.47 5.86 2.24
CA GLY A 172 -6.66 6.00 0.79
C GLY A 172 -7.73 7.06 0.45
N VAL A 173 -8.89 6.99 1.11
CA VAL A 173 -9.97 7.96 0.91
C VAL A 173 -9.59 9.35 1.42
N SER A 174 -9.03 9.45 2.62
CA SER A 174 -8.71 10.74 3.25
C SER A 174 -7.62 11.49 2.47
N ALA A 175 -6.54 10.79 2.11
CA ALA A 175 -5.42 11.37 1.39
C ALA A 175 -5.81 11.77 -0.04
N MET A 176 -6.66 10.97 -0.72
CA MET A 176 -7.19 11.31 -2.04
C MET A 176 -8.08 12.55 -1.99
N ARG A 177 -8.97 12.61 -0.99
CA ARG A 177 -9.87 13.75 -0.77
C ARG A 177 -9.14 15.03 -0.38
N ALA A 178 -7.98 14.92 0.25
CA ALA A 178 -7.10 16.03 0.59
C ALA A 178 -6.17 16.44 -0.57
N GLY A 179 -6.11 15.67 -1.65
CA GLY A 179 -5.22 15.93 -2.79
C GLY A 179 -3.75 15.52 -2.56
N LEU A 180 -3.45 14.83 -1.46
CA LEU A 180 -2.10 14.37 -1.13
C LEU A 180 -1.65 13.22 -2.03
N VAL A 181 -2.59 12.35 -2.40
CA VAL A 181 -2.37 11.27 -3.37
C VAL A 181 -3.34 11.41 -4.54
N SER A 182 -2.92 10.91 -5.71
CA SER A 182 -3.78 10.89 -6.90
C SER A 182 -5.01 10.01 -6.68
N ARG A 183 -6.08 10.24 -7.45
CA ARG A 183 -7.29 9.41 -7.38
C ARG A 183 -7.00 7.93 -7.63
N PHE A 184 -6.13 7.64 -8.59
CA PHE A 184 -5.68 6.28 -8.87
C PHE A 184 -5.00 5.64 -7.66
N LEU A 185 -4.04 6.33 -7.04
CA LEU A 185 -3.32 5.81 -5.88
C LEU A 185 -4.23 5.67 -4.66
N GLY A 186 -5.18 6.59 -4.46
CA GLY A 186 -6.19 6.50 -3.40
C GLY A 186 -7.10 5.28 -3.54
N ILE A 187 -7.70 5.09 -4.73
CA ILE A 187 -8.54 3.91 -5.03
C ILE A 187 -7.74 2.63 -4.89
N LEU A 188 -6.49 2.62 -5.38
CA LEU A 188 -5.63 1.45 -5.24
C LEU A 188 -5.37 1.08 -3.78
N GLY A 189 -5.20 2.08 -2.90
CA GLY A 189 -5.07 1.86 -1.46
C GLY A 189 -6.32 1.25 -0.83
N VAL A 190 -7.51 1.68 -1.25
CA VAL A 190 -8.80 1.10 -0.83
C VAL A 190 -8.90 -0.36 -1.28
N VAL A 191 -8.57 -0.66 -2.54
CA VAL A 191 -8.59 -2.03 -3.08
C VAL A 191 -7.62 -2.91 -2.33
N VAL A 192 -6.38 -2.45 -2.10
CA VAL A 192 -5.37 -3.18 -1.30
C VAL A 192 -5.88 -3.45 0.11
N GLY A 193 -6.51 -2.46 0.76
CA GLY A 193 -7.13 -2.63 2.08
C GLY A 193 -8.22 -3.70 2.08
N ALA A 194 -9.14 -3.67 1.12
CA ALA A 194 -10.20 -4.67 0.99
C ALA A 194 -9.65 -6.08 0.73
N LEU A 195 -8.63 -6.21 -0.13
CA LEU A 195 -7.95 -7.47 -0.39
C LEU A 195 -7.23 -8.00 0.84
N ALA A 196 -6.63 -7.13 1.66
CA ALA A 196 -5.99 -7.53 2.91
C ALA A 196 -6.98 -8.15 3.92
N VAL A 197 -8.23 -7.66 3.96
CA VAL A 197 -9.29 -8.26 4.79
C VAL A 197 -9.71 -9.62 4.23
N LEU A 198 -9.96 -9.70 2.92
CA LEU A 198 -10.55 -10.89 2.29
C LEU A 198 -9.59 -12.08 2.22
N PHE A 199 -8.32 -11.82 1.89
CA PHE A 199 -7.32 -12.87 1.67
C PHE A 199 -6.36 -13.06 2.85
N GLY A 200 -6.30 -12.06 3.75
CA GLY A 200 -5.46 -12.10 4.93
C GLY A 200 -3.98 -11.80 4.69
N LEU A 201 -3.26 -11.61 5.79
CA LEU A 201 -1.82 -11.30 5.79
C LEU A 201 -0.93 -12.57 5.77
N SER A 202 -1.43 -13.70 6.29
CA SER A 202 -0.61 -14.89 6.58
C SER A 202 -0.82 -16.08 5.61
N GLN A 203 -1.84 -16.04 4.75
CA GLN A 203 -2.25 -17.22 3.98
C GLN A 203 -1.92 -17.05 2.49
N SER A 204 -0.74 -17.51 2.05
CA SER A 204 -0.55 -18.33 0.82
C SER A 204 0.91 -18.42 0.36
N LEU A 205 1.55 -19.55 0.67
CA LEU A 205 2.87 -19.95 0.13
C LEU A 205 2.76 -20.47 -1.33
N LEU A 206 1.54 -20.80 -1.81
CA LEU A 206 1.25 -21.32 -3.15
C LEU A 206 0.86 -20.25 -4.17
N LEU A 207 1.19 -19.01 -3.85
CA LEU A 207 1.09 -17.90 -4.76
C LEU A 207 2.49 -17.32 -4.95
N PHE A 208 3.12 -17.61 -6.07
CA PHE A 208 4.13 -16.74 -6.68
C PHE A 208 3.52 -15.35 -7.08
N GLN A 209 2.46 -14.90 -6.39
CA GLN A 209 1.39 -13.93 -6.71
C GLN A 209 1.25 -12.85 -5.61
N SER A 210 2.20 -12.82 -4.67
CA SER A 210 2.40 -11.89 -3.55
C SER A 210 1.98 -10.45 -3.86
N GLN A 211 0.92 -9.97 -3.21
CA GLN A 211 0.23 -8.68 -3.39
C GLN A 211 1.05 -7.63 -4.16
N PRO A 212 1.16 -7.74 -5.50
CA PRO A 212 2.03 -6.85 -6.25
C PRO A 212 1.47 -5.43 -6.18
N LEU A 213 0.14 -5.34 -6.00
CA LEU A 213 -0.57 -4.11 -5.71
C LEU A 213 -0.12 -3.47 -4.40
N LEU A 214 0.07 -4.21 -3.30
CA LEU A 214 0.52 -3.62 -2.03
C LEU A 214 1.95 -3.13 -2.14
N PHE A 215 2.86 -3.92 -2.72
CA PHE A 215 4.25 -3.52 -2.93
C PHE A 215 4.35 -2.32 -3.87
N PHE A 216 3.65 -2.37 -5.00
CA PHE A 216 3.57 -1.24 -5.93
C PHE A 216 2.97 -0.01 -5.25
N TRP A 217 1.88 -0.16 -4.49
CA TRP A 217 1.22 0.95 -3.81
C TRP A 217 2.14 1.57 -2.75
N THR A 218 2.82 0.75 -1.96
CA THR A 218 3.77 1.20 -0.93
C THR A 218 4.98 1.88 -1.56
N GLY A 219 5.51 1.35 -2.65
CA GLY A 219 6.59 1.98 -3.42
C GLY A 219 6.16 3.29 -4.07
N ALA A 220 4.97 3.33 -4.67
CA ALA A 220 4.39 4.55 -5.22
C ALA A 220 4.19 5.60 -4.13
N LEU A 221 3.69 5.20 -2.96
CA LEU A 221 3.57 6.08 -1.81
C LEU A 221 4.94 6.59 -1.36
N ALA A 222 5.95 5.73 -1.25
CA ALA A 222 7.31 6.15 -0.90
C ALA A 222 7.86 7.18 -1.90
N LEU A 223 7.68 6.96 -3.20
CA LEU A 223 8.09 7.91 -4.25
C LEU A 223 7.34 9.24 -4.16
N VAL A 224 6.03 9.22 -3.88
CA VAL A 224 5.25 10.44 -3.62
C VAL A 224 5.77 11.14 -2.37
N LEU A 225 6.09 10.41 -1.30
CA LEU A 225 6.64 10.95 -0.05
C LEU A 225 8.11 11.40 -0.16
N LEU A 226 8.81 11.04 -1.23
CA LEU A 226 10.18 11.50 -1.52
C LEU A 226 10.26 12.56 -2.62
N ASP A 227 9.11 13.02 -3.14
CA ASP A 227 9.05 13.95 -4.29
C ASP A 227 9.75 13.41 -5.55
N ARG A 228 9.68 12.09 -5.75
CA ARG A 228 10.25 11.37 -6.91
C ARG A 228 9.20 10.72 -7.78
N TRP A 229 7.92 10.97 -7.51
CA TRP A 229 6.81 10.41 -8.30
C TRP A 229 6.77 11.02 -9.71
N PRO A 230 6.56 10.22 -10.78
CA PRO A 230 6.41 10.73 -12.14
C PRO A 230 5.21 11.71 -12.23
N GLY A 231 5.48 12.96 -12.65
CA GLY A 231 4.48 14.03 -12.63
C GLY A 231 4.47 14.88 -11.36
N GLY A 232 5.38 14.60 -10.42
CA GLY A 232 5.59 15.37 -9.20
C GLY A 232 4.57 15.08 -8.11
N ARG A 233 4.63 15.90 -7.07
CA ARG A 233 3.66 15.89 -5.97
C ARG A 233 2.39 16.66 -6.32
N GLY A 234 1.26 16.18 -5.78
CA GLY A 234 -0.04 16.82 -5.96
C GLY A 234 -0.06 18.28 -5.48
N PRO A 235 -0.98 19.10 -6.01
CA PRO A 235 -1.04 20.55 -5.73
C PRO A 235 -1.16 20.85 -4.22
N ALA A 236 -1.83 19.98 -3.47
CA ALA A 236 -2.01 20.09 -2.02
C ALA A 236 -0.69 20.12 -1.22
N TRP A 237 0.40 19.56 -1.76
CA TRP A 237 1.73 19.61 -1.12
C TRP A 237 2.40 20.99 -1.22
N ARG A 238 1.94 21.84 -2.14
CA ARG A 238 2.47 23.20 -2.33
C ARG A 238 1.61 24.26 -1.65
N THR A 239 0.29 24.09 -1.69
CA THR A 239 -0.66 25.07 -1.19
C THR A 239 -1.04 24.85 0.27
N GLY A 240 -0.91 23.62 0.77
CA GLY A 240 -1.43 23.27 2.10
C GLY A 240 -2.96 23.23 2.17
N GLU A 241 -3.63 23.34 1.02
CA GLU A 241 -5.09 23.32 0.90
C GLU A 241 -5.56 22.00 0.31
N ALA A 242 -6.84 21.66 0.56
CA ALA A 242 -7.48 20.48 0.01
C ALA A 242 -7.80 20.70 -1.48
N THR A 243 -6.78 20.64 -2.33
CA THR A 243 -6.95 20.75 -3.79
C THR A 243 -6.85 19.36 -4.43
N PRO A 244 -7.96 18.76 -4.90
CA PRO A 244 -7.92 17.43 -5.53
C PRO A 244 -7.03 17.41 -6.77
N TRP A 245 -6.50 16.24 -7.11
CA TRP A 245 -5.77 16.07 -8.37
C TRP A 245 -6.70 16.32 -9.57
N PRO A 246 -6.22 16.99 -10.64
CA PRO A 246 -7.02 17.24 -11.83
C PRO A 246 -7.48 15.92 -12.45
N SER A 247 -8.73 15.87 -12.91
CA SER A 247 -9.24 14.67 -13.58
C SER A 247 -8.62 14.49 -14.97
N VAL A 248 -8.64 13.27 -15.52
CA VAL A 248 -8.17 13.02 -16.90
C VAL A 248 -8.99 13.83 -17.91
N ALA A 249 -10.28 14.05 -17.62
CA ALA A 249 -11.15 14.90 -18.42
C ALA A 249 -10.70 16.37 -18.38
N GLU A 250 -10.38 16.90 -17.20
CA GLU A 250 -9.82 18.25 -17.05
C GLU A 250 -8.46 18.40 -17.74
N HIS A 251 -7.59 17.40 -17.65
CA HIS A 251 -6.30 17.41 -18.36
C HIS A 251 -6.48 17.41 -19.88
N ARG A 252 -7.42 16.60 -20.39
CA ARG A 252 -7.76 16.60 -21.82
C ARG A 252 -8.38 17.92 -22.25
N ALA A 253 -9.26 18.51 -21.44
CA ALA A 253 -9.86 19.81 -21.70
C ALA A 253 -8.81 20.93 -21.68
N LYS A 254 -7.85 20.90 -20.75
CA LYS A 254 -6.74 21.85 -20.68
C LYS A 254 -5.84 21.73 -21.91
N LEU A 255 -5.43 20.51 -22.29
CA LEU A 255 -4.63 20.27 -23.49
C LEU A 255 -5.40 20.64 -24.77
N ALA A 256 -6.71 20.42 -24.82
CA ALA A 256 -7.55 20.85 -25.94
C ALA A 256 -7.62 22.38 -26.03
N ARG A 257 -7.75 23.08 -24.90
CA ARG A 257 -7.72 24.56 -24.82
C ARG A 257 -6.35 25.14 -25.18
N GLU A 258 -5.26 24.49 -24.77
CA GLU A 258 -3.91 24.91 -25.14
C GLU A 258 -3.63 24.67 -26.63
N ARG A 259 -4.19 23.60 -27.21
CA ARG A 259 -4.12 23.34 -28.66
C ARG A 259 -4.99 24.31 -29.47
N SER A 260 -6.20 24.64 -29.00
CA SER A 260 -7.06 25.61 -29.67
C SER A 260 -6.57 27.04 -29.50
N GLY A 261 -6.02 27.39 -28.33
CA GLY A 261 -5.44 28.72 -28.06
C GLY A 261 -4.08 28.96 -28.73
N ARG A 262 -3.40 27.91 -29.18
CA ARG A 262 -2.20 28.01 -30.04
C ARG A 262 -2.53 28.06 -31.54
N ALA A 263 -3.79 27.84 -31.90
CA ALA A 263 -4.29 27.86 -33.26
C ALA A 263 -5.14 29.11 -33.54
N GLU A 264 -4.59 30.31 -33.30
CA GLU A 264 -4.84 31.58 -34.03
C GLU A 264 -4.21 32.76 -33.25
N PRO A 265 -3.64 33.80 -33.91
CA PRO A 265 -3.95 34.23 -35.27
C PRO A 265 -2.75 34.21 -36.22
N ALA A 266 -2.87 33.49 -37.35
CA ALA A 266 -2.14 33.82 -38.56
C ALA A 266 -3.15 34.41 -39.54
N GLY A 267 -3.20 35.75 -39.57
CA GLY A 267 -3.63 36.56 -40.71
C GLY A 267 -5.03 36.30 -41.28
N SER A 268 -6.01 37.10 -40.85
CA SER A 268 -7.14 37.45 -41.70
C SER A 268 -6.65 38.32 -42.85
N THR A 269 -6.69 37.82 -44.08
CA THR A 269 -6.93 38.64 -45.27
C THR A 269 -7.60 37.77 -46.32
N GLY A 270 -8.77 38.22 -46.79
CA GLY A 270 -9.30 37.81 -48.08
C GLY A 270 -10.55 36.95 -48.03
N THR A 271 -11.69 37.62 -48.03
CA THR A 271 -12.99 37.19 -48.55
C THR A 271 -12.86 36.30 -49.79
N GLU A 272 -13.49 35.13 -49.80
CA GLU A 272 -14.22 34.59 -50.96
C GLU A 272 -15.20 33.48 -50.56
N GLU A 273 -16.31 33.45 -51.30
CA GLU A 273 -17.60 32.75 -51.12
C GLU A 273 -17.52 31.20 -51.15
N PRO A 274 -18.55 30.49 -50.65
CA PRO A 274 -18.51 29.04 -50.50
C PRO A 274 -19.04 28.33 -51.76
N GLU A 275 -18.16 27.60 -52.48
CA GLU A 275 -18.59 26.65 -53.51
C GLU A 275 -18.79 25.25 -52.89
N SER A 276 -20.02 24.76 -52.99
CA SER A 276 -20.48 23.46 -52.51
C SER A 276 -19.87 22.30 -53.29
N GLY A 277 -18.92 21.59 -52.68
CA GLY A 277 -18.42 20.29 -53.15
C GLY A 277 -19.20 19.10 -52.54
N PRO A 278 -19.45 18.00 -53.28
CA PRO A 278 -20.25 16.88 -52.79
C PRO A 278 -19.50 15.99 -51.77
N PRO A 279 -20.22 15.28 -50.88
CA PRO A 279 -19.60 14.56 -49.77
C PRO A 279 -18.84 13.30 -50.21
N PRO A 280 -17.76 12.92 -49.51
CA PRO A 280 -16.98 11.73 -49.84
C PRO A 280 -17.71 10.42 -49.49
N PRO A 281 -17.49 9.33 -50.26
CA PRO A 281 -18.23 8.09 -50.09
C PRO A 281 -17.81 7.31 -48.83
N ARG A 282 -18.82 6.91 -48.03
CA ARG A 282 -18.70 6.02 -46.88
C ARG A 282 -18.22 4.62 -47.30
N LYS A 283 -16.99 4.24 -46.93
CA LYS A 283 -16.51 2.85 -47.00
C LYS A 283 -17.20 1.99 -45.92
N ARG A 284 -18.18 1.21 -46.35
CA ARG A 284 -18.86 0.17 -45.57
C ARG A 284 -17.93 -1.04 -45.41
N LYS A 285 -17.31 -1.23 -44.22
CA LYS A 285 -16.49 -2.42 -43.94
C LYS A 285 -17.42 -3.59 -43.58
N ARG A 286 -17.45 -4.56 -44.48
CA ARG A 286 -18.28 -5.78 -44.48
C ARG A 286 -17.77 -6.75 -43.40
N ARG A 287 -18.69 -7.29 -42.59
CA ARG A 287 -18.47 -8.46 -41.72
C ARG A 287 -18.07 -9.67 -42.57
N ARG A 288 -17.05 -10.38 -42.12
CA ARG A 288 -16.94 -11.84 -42.21
C ARG A 288 -16.51 -12.32 -40.84
#